data_AF-A0A3N2B9Z3-F1
#
_entry.id   AF-A0A3N2B9Z3-F1
#
_cell.length_a   1.000
_cell.length_b   1.000
_cell.length_c   1.000
_cell.angle_alpha   90.00
_cell.angle_beta   90.00
_cell.angle_gamma   90.00
#
_symmetry.space_group_name_H-M   'P 1'
#
loop_
_entity.id
_entity.type
_entity.pdbx_description
1 polymer ?
#
loop_
_entity_poly.entity_id
_entity_poly.type
_entity_poly.pdbx_seq_one_letter_code
_entity_poly.pdbx_strand_id
1 'polypeptide(L)'
;MTDETSAADRYAEDGAALLSILDELTDLIATAKSMPMSASALVNRAGALDLLEAAKDVVPRAIQTADAVVADADALQARSQAEAEERLAAARAEAEQLASQEAVVAQAEERAAQIIAEAEEGATKLMADADDYCDRKLAQFEIDLGAIATQVRAGREALAARAQRDHSQDQDSSGSARSAGRRDDLPI
;
A
#
# COMPACT_ATOMS: atom_id res chain seq x y z
N MET A 1 -4.19 43.86 -3.59
CA MET A 1 -4.26 43.81 -2.12
C MET A 1 -4.31 45.19 -1.45
N THR A 2 -4.08 46.30 -2.17
CA THR A 2 -4.19 47.68 -1.62
C THR A 2 -5.56 48.36 -1.82
N ASP A 3 -6.44 47.80 -2.65
CA ASP A 3 -7.73 48.44 -2.98
C ASP A 3 -8.86 48.08 -1.98
N GLU A 4 -8.77 46.89 -1.38
CA GLU A 4 -9.78 46.32 -0.46
C GLU A 4 -9.82 47.04 0.90
N THR A 5 -8.66 47.47 1.40
CA THR A 5 -8.55 48.31 2.61
C THR A 5 -9.17 49.69 2.40
N SER A 6 -9.18 50.20 1.17
CA SER A 6 -9.69 51.54 0.86
C SER A 6 -11.22 51.60 0.79
N ALA A 7 -11.90 50.52 0.40
CA ALA A 7 -13.37 50.46 0.36
C ALA A 7 -13.99 50.32 1.76
N ALA A 8 -13.39 49.51 2.63
CA ALA A 8 -13.80 49.38 4.03
C ALA A 8 -13.59 50.68 4.83
N ASP A 9 -12.50 51.41 4.56
CA ASP A 9 -12.29 52.75 5.15
C ASP A 9 -13.35 53.75 4.69
N ARG A 10 -13.66 53.79 3.39
CA ARG A 10 -14.71 54.66 2.84
C ARG A 10 -16.09 54.36 3.44
N TYR A 11 -16.39 53.10 3.70
CA TYR A 11 -17.63 52.69 4.40
C TYR A 11 -17.71 53.30 5.80
N ALA A 12 -16.64 53.18 6.59
CA ALA A 12 -16.60 53.70 7.95
C ALA A 12 -16.74 55.23 7.94
N GLU A 13 -16.14 55.91 6.96
CA GLU A 13 -16.23 57.36 6.80
C GLU A 13 -17.63 57.84 6.38
N ASP A 14 -18.21 57.29 5.32
CA ASP A 14 -19.51 57.74 4.79
C ASP A 14 -20.67 57.39 5.75
N GLY A 15 -20.60 56.22 6.40
CA GLY A 15 -21.56 55.81 7.42
C GLY A 15 -21.47 56.67 8.69
N ALA A 16 -20.25 56.93 9.18
CA ALA A 16 -20.04 57.80 10.34
C ALA A 16 -20.46 59.25 10.07
N ALA A 17 -20.21 59.75 8.85
CA ALA A 17 -20.64 61.09 8.45
C ALA A 17 -22.16 61.22 8.45
N LEU A 18 -22.90 60.24 7.92
CA LEU A 18 -24.36 60.25 7.94
C LEU A 18 -24.90 60.22 9.38
N LEU A 19 -24.36 59.33 10.23
CA LEU A 19 -24.76 59.23 11.63
C LEU A 19 -24.51 60.54 12.38
N SER A 20 -23.35 61.17 12.15
CA SER A 20 -23.03 62.48 12.75
C SER A 20 -24.04 63.56 12.35
N ILE A 21 -24.45 63.64 11.08
CA ILE A 21 -25.44 64.63 10.62
C ILE A 21 -26.81 64.38 11.27
N LEU A 22 -27.22 63.12 11.40
CA LEU A 22 -28.47 62.74 12.05
C LEU A 22 -28.45 63.04 13.55
N ASP A 23 -27.32 62.80 14.22
CA ASP A 23 -27.13 63.15 15.63
C ASP A 23 -27.21 64.67 15.84
N GLU A 24 -26.55 65.45 14.97
CA GLU A 24 -26.57 66.92 15.03
C GLU A 24 -27.99 67.48 14.79
N LEU A 25 -28.75 66.87 13.86
CA LEU A 25 -30.15 67.22 13.64
C LEU A 25 -31.03 66.84 14.84
N THR A 26 -30.76 65.71 15.47
CA THR A 26 -31.47 65.26 16.68
C THR A 26 -31.22 66.22 17.84
N ASP A 27 -29.97 66.64 18.05
CA ASP A 27 -29.59 67.61 19.07
C ASP A 27 -30.22 68.99 18.85
N LEU A 28 -30.26 69.44 17.59
CA LEU A 28 -30.90 70.68 17.18
C LEU A 28 -32.41 70.69 17.51
N ILE A 29 -33.08 69.54 17.35
CA ILE A 29 -34.50 69.38 17.70
C ILE A 29 -34.68 69.24 19.21
N ALA A 30 -33.81 68.49 19.90
CA ALA A 30 -33.89 68.24 21.34
C ALA A 30 -33.69 69.51 22.19
N THR A 31 -32.84 70.43 21.72
CA THR A 31 -32.54 71.70 22.41
C THR A 31 -33.45 72.86 21.99
N ALA A 32 -34.36 72.63 21.04
CA ALA A 32 -35.26 73.65 20.52
C ALA A 32 -36.25 74.17 21.58
N LYS A 33 -36.61 75.45 21.49
CA LYS A 33 -37.50 76.09 22.47
C LYS A 33 -38.93 75.57 22.33
N SER A 34 -39.42 74.86 23.33
CA SER A 34 -40.78 74.30 23.36
C SER A 34 -41.83 75.38 23.61
N MET A 35 -43.02 75.23 23.01
CA MET A 35 -44.16 76.14 23.24
C MET A 35 -45.12 75.55 24.28
N PRO A 36 -45.60 76.33 25.28
CA PRO A 36 -46.53 75.82 26.28
C PRO A 36 -47.85 75.39 25.64
N MET A 37 -48.40 74.26 26.10
CA MET A 37 -49.65 73.64 25.61
C MET A 37 -49.59 73.06 24.18
N SER A 38 -48.40 72.85 23.59
CA SER A 38 -48.23 72.19 22.28
C SER A 38 -47.03 71.23 22.26
N ALA A 39 -47.04 70.26 21.32
CA ALA A 39 -45.90 69.40 21.01
C ALA A 39 -44.86 70.05 20.06
N SER A 40 -45.02 71.34 19.74
CA SER A 40 -44.17 72.06 18.79
C SER A 40 -42.95 72.70 19.47
N ALA A 41 -41.81 72.68 18.78
CA ALA A 41 -40.58 73.38 19.16
C ALA A 41 -40.15 74.39 18.09
N LEU A 42 -39.57 75.50 18.53
CA LEU A 42 -39.10 76.58 17.68
C LEU A 42 -37.63 76.33 17.33
N VAL A 43 -37.39 76.02 16.06
CA VAL A 43 -36.10 75.55 15.54
C VAL A 43 -35.57 76.52 14.49
N ASN A 44 -34.24 76.64 14.37
CA ASN A 44 -33.63 77.39 13.27
C ASN A 44 -33.87 76.65 11.95
N ARG A 45 -34.76 77.19 11.13
CA ARG A 45 -35.14 76.60 9.84
C ARG A 45 -33.97 76.48 8.87
N ALA A 46 -33.05 77.44 8.84
CA ALA A 46 -31.90 77.40 7.93
C ALA A 46 -30.95 76.25 8.31
N GLY A 47 -30.54 76.18 9.59
CA GLY A 47 -29.65 75.10 10.05
C GLY A 47 -30.25 73.70 9.93
N ALA A 48 -31.55 73.54 10.19
CA ALA A 48 -32.23 72.24 10.00
C ALA A 48 -32.26 71.81 8.53
N LEU A 49 -32.45 72.74 7.60
CA LEU A 49 -32.43 72.46 6.16
C LEU A 49 -31.02 72.14 5.67
N ASP A 50 -30.00 72.83 6.16
CA ASP A 50 -28.60 72.57 5.79
C ASP A 50 -28.17 71.15 6.20
N LEU A 51 -28.54 70.71 7.42
CA LEU A 51 -28.29 69.34 7.88
C LEU A 51 -29.06 68.29 7.04
N LEU A 52 -30.31 68.58 6.67
CA LEU A 52 -31.09 67.70 5.79
C LEU A 52 -30.51 67.59 4.38
N GLU A 53 -29.99 68.69 3.81
CA GLU A 53 -29.33 68.68 2.51
C GLU A 53 -28.02 67.89 2.58
N ALA A 54 -27.22 68.10 3.62
CA ALA A 54 -26.00 67.33 3.87
C ALA A 54 -26.29 65.81 4.01
N ALA A 55 -27.35 65.44 4.74
CA ALA A 55 -27.77 64.05 4.83
C ALA A 55 -28.18 63.48 3.46
N LYS A 56 -28.95 64.24 2.67
CA LYS A 56 -29.34 63.84 1.30
C LYS A 56 -28.16 63.61 0.38
N ASP A 57 -27.05 64.33 0.55
CA ASP A 57 -25.84 64.17 -0.26
C ASP A 57 -24.99 62.95 0.16
N VAL A 58 -25.05 62.55 1.43
CA VAL A 58 -24.28 61.42 1.97
C VAL A 58 -25.01 60.09 1.82
N VAL A 59 -26.34 60.05 2.01
CA VAL A 59 -27.14 58.80 1.99
C VAL A 59 -26.92 57.94 0.73
N PRO A 60 -26.97 58.48 -0.50
CA PRO A 60 -26.79 57.67 -1.71
C PRO A 60 -25.42 57.01 -1.79
N ARG A 61 -24.38 57.68 -1.27
CA ARG A 61 -23.01 57.14 -1.24
C ARG A 61 -22.90 56.03 -0.19
N ALA A 62 -23.45 56.24 1.00
CA ALA A 62 -23.47 55.23 2.05
C ALA A 62 -24.21 53.94 1.61
N ILE A 63 -25.34 54.07 0.90
CA ILE A 63 -26.09 52.92 0.37
C ILE A 63 -25.28 52.17 -0.70
N GLN A 64 -24.70 52.88 -1.68
CA GLN A 64 -23.87 52.25 -2.72
C GLN A 64 -22.69 51.50 -2.13
N THR A 65 -22.06 52.06 -1.11
CA THR A 65 -20.97 51.40 -0.40
C THR A 65 -21.44 50.14 0.34
N ALA A 66 -22.62 50.19 1.00
CA ALA A 66 -23.21 49.02 1.65
C ALA A 66 -23.53 47.90 0.64
N ASP A 67 -24.13 48.23 -0.50
CA ASP A 67 -24.43 47.28 -1.57
C ASP A 67 -23.14 46.63 -2.13
N ALA A 68 -22.08 47.41 -2.30
CA ALA A 68 -20.78 46.90 -2.74
C ALA A 68 -20.18 45.89 -1.75
N VAL A 69 -20.26 46.15 -0.45
CA VAL A 69 -19.77 45.22 0.59
C VAL A 69 -20.55 43.91 0.57
N VAL A 70 -21.87 43.96 0.40
CA VAL A 70 -22.69 42.76 0.28
C VAL A 70 -22.30 41.96 -0.96
N ALA A 71 -22.13 42.63 -2.11
CA ALA A 71 -21.69 41.97 -3.34
C ALA A 71 -20.30 41.33 -3.21
N ASP A 72 -19.36 42.00 -2.53
CA ASP A 72 -18.02 41.47 -2.28
C ASP A 72 -18.04 40.26 -1.34
N ALA A 73 -18.87 40.30 -0.30
CA ALA A 73 -19.07 39.18 0.61
C ALA A 73 -19.66 37.96 -0.11
N ASP A 74 -20.68 38.17 -0.95
CA ASP A 74 -21.28 37.12 -1.78
C ASP A 74 -20.26 36.52 -2.76
N ALA A 75 -19.45 37.38 -3.41
CA ALA A 75 -18.40 36.94 -4.32
C ALA A 75 -17.30 36.15 -3.57
N LEU A 76 -16.89 36.59 -2.39
CA LEU A 76 -15.94 35.87 -1.55
C LEU A 76 -16.48 34.53 -1.10
N GLN A 77 -17.75 34.47 -0.69
CA GLN A 77 -18.41 33.23 -0.30
C GLN A 77 -18.47 32.25 -1.47
N ALA A 78 -18.87 32.71 -2.66
CA ALA A 78 -18.91 31.87 -3.86
C ALA A 78 -17.53 31.32 -4.23
N ARG A 79 -16.48 32.16 -4.21
CA ARG A 79 -15.09 31.70 -4.44
C ARG A 79 -14.66 30.66 -3.40
N SER A 80 -14.91 30.94 -2.12
CA SER A 80 -14.54 30.06 -1.02
C SER A 80 -15.25 28.71 -1.10
N GLN A 81 -16.52 28.72 -1.49
CA GLN A 81 -17.32 27.51 -1.72
C GLN A 81 -16.72 26.68 -2.87
N ALA A 82 -16.41 27.30 -4.01
CA ALA A 82 -15.81 26.63 -5.15
C ALA A 82 -14.43 26.03 -4.82
N GLU A 83 -13.57 26.78 -4.13
CA GLU A 83 -12.25 26.29 -3.68
C GLU A 83 -12.37 25.14 -2.66
N ALA A 84 -13.37 25.16 -1.80
CA ALA A 84 -13.62 24.08 -0.86
C ALA A 84 -14.10 22.81 -1.58
N GLU A 85 -14.98 22.95 -2.57
CA GLU A 85 -15.45 21.85 -3.40
C GLU A 85 -14.31 21.24 -4.22
N GLU A 86 -13.45 22.06 -4.82
CA GLU A 86 -12.26 21.62 -5.54
C GLU A 86 -11.31 20.85 -4.62
N ARG A 87 -11.02 21.38 -3.43
CA ARG A 87 -10.16 20.71 -2.44
C ARG A 87 -10.75 19.39 -1.97
N LEU A 88 -12.06 19.32 -1.73
CA LEU A 88 -12.74 18.08 -1.36
C LEU A 88 -12.70 17.05 -2.49
N ALA A 89 -12.87 17.48 -3.74
CA ALA A 89 -12.76 16.59 -4.89
C ALA A 89 -11.34 16.02 -5.03
N ALA A 90 -10.32 16.87 -4.91
CA ALA A 90 -8.92 16.43 -4.95
C ALA A 90 -8.58 15.44 -3.81
N ALA A 91 -8.99 15.76 -2.58
CA ALA A 91 -8.76 14.88 -1.43
C ALA A 91 -9.47 13.52 -1.57
N ARG A 92 -10.68 13.49 -2.15
CA ARG A 92 -11.39 12.23 -2.43
C ARG A 92 -10.67 11.39 -3.49
N ALA A 93 -10.23 12.01 -4.57
CA ALA A 93 -9.48 11.32 -5.63
C ALA A 93 -8.16 10.73 -5.10
N GLU A 94 -7.44 11.47 -4.26
CA GLU A 94 -6.22 10.99 -3.62
C GLU A 94 -6.51 9.81 -2.66
N ALA A 95 -7.57 9.91 -1.85
CA ALA A 95 -7.98 8.83 -0.95
C ALA A 95 -8.36 7.56 -1.72
N GLU A 96 -9.09 7.66 -2.83
CA GLU A 96 -9.42 6.53 -3.70
C GLU A 96 -8.15 5.90 -4.29
N GLN A 97 -7.20 6.72 -4.74
CA GLN A 97 -5.93 6.24 -5.27
C GLN A 97 -5.10 5.51 -4.22
N LEU A 98 -5.03 6.03 -2.98
CA LEU A 98 -4.32 5.39 -1.88
C LEU A 98 -4.98 4.05 -1.50
N ALA A 99 -6.31 4.03 -1.34
CA ALA A 99 -7.05 2.81 -1.04
C ALA A 99 -6.86 1.74 -2.13
N SER A 100 -6.86 2.14 -3.41
CA SER A 100 -6.57 1.23 -4.52
C SER A 100 -5.15 0.68 -4.46
N GLN A 101 -4.15 1.49 -4.11
CA GLN A 101 -2.76 1.05 -3.98
C GLN A 101 -2.60 0.07 -2.82
N GLU A 102 -3.19 0.36 -1.66
CA GLU A 102 -3.17 -0.54 -0.50
C GLU A 102 -3.84 -1.89 -0.82
N ALA A 103 -4.98 -1.88 -1.52
CA ALA A 103 -5.65 -3.10 -1.94
C ALA A 103 -4.78 -3.95 -2.88
N VAL A 104 -4.07 -3.32 -3.83
CA VAL A 104 -3.14 -4.01 -4.73
C VAL A 104 -1.96 -4.60 -3.96
N VAL A 105 -1.40 -3.87 -2.99
CA VAL A 105 -0.29 -4.37 -2.16
C VAL A 105 -0.74 -5.56 -1.31
N ALA A 106 -1.90 -5.47 -0.64
CA ALA A 106 -2.43 -6.57 0.15
C ALA A 106 -2.68 -7.82 -0.69
N GLN A 107 -3.24 -7.67 -1.90
CA GLN A 107 -3.43 -8.78 -2.83
C GLN A 107 -2.10 -9.37 -3.30
N ALA A 108 -1.08 -8.54 -3.55
CA ALA A 108 0.24 -8.99 -3.95
C ALA A 108 0.93 -9.78 -2.82
N GLU A 109 0.80 -9.33 -1.57
CA GLU A 109 1.31 -10.03 -0.39
C GLU A 109 0.63 -11.37 -0.18
N GLU A 110 -0.70 -11.44 -0.30
CA GLU A 110 -1.45 -12.70 -0.23
C GLU A 110 -0.98 -13.67 -1.32
N ARG A 111 -0.84 -13.19 -2.56
CA ARG A 111 -0.39 -14.05 -3.66
C ARG A 111 1.06 -14.51 -3.47
N ALA A 112 1.93 -13.65 -2.95
CA ALA A 112 3.30 -14.01 -2.61
C ALA A 112 3.33 -15.10 -1.53
N ALA A 113 2.54 -14.96 -0.47
CA ALA A 113 2.43 -15.97 0.58
C ALA A 113 1.92 -17.32 0.04
N GLN A 114 0.93 -17.30 -0.85
CA GLN A 114 0.46 -18.52 -1.53
C GLN A 114 1.56 -19.18 -2.37
N ILE A 115 2.30 -18.40 -3.17
CA ILE A 115 3.39 -18.93 -3.99
C ILE A 115 4.49 -19.55 -3.12
N ILE A 116 4.83 -18.91 -1.99
CA ILE A 116 5.83 -19.44 -1.05
C ILE A 116 5.33 -20.76 -0.45
N ALA A 117 4.08 -20.82 0.01
CA ALA A 117 3.50 -22.04 0.56
C ALA A 117 3.47 -23.19 -0.47
N GLU A 118 3.03 -22.91 -1.71
CA GLU A 118 3.04 -23.87 -2.82
C GLU A 118 4.47 -24.36 -3.13
N ALA A 119 5.46 -23.46 -3.09
CA ALA A 119 6.86 -23.81 -3.35
C ALA A 119 7.46 -24.66 -2.22
N GLU A 120 7.16 -24.36 -0.96
CA GLU A 120 7.61 -25.14 0.20
C GLU A 120 6.99 -26.54 0.22
N GLU A 121 5.70 -26.66 -0.08
CA GLU A 121 5.02 -27.94 -0.23
C GLU A 121 5.64 -28.76 -1.37
N GLY A 122 5.83 -28.12 -2.54
CA GLY A 122 6.46 -28.74 -3.70
C GLY A 122 7.88 -29.21 -3.42
N ALA A 123 8.69 -28.41 -2.72
CA ALA A 123 10.05 -28.77 -2.34
C ALA A 123 10.07 -29.98 -1.39
N THR A 124 9.19 -29.98 -0.38
CA THR A 124 9.07 -31.09 0.58
C THR A 124 8.70 -32.39 -0.13
N LYS A 125 7.72 -32.32 -1.05
CA LYS A 125 7.30 -33.47 -1.85
C LYS A 125 8.42 -33.98 -2.76
N LEU A 126 9.13 -33.07 -3.43
CA LEU A 126 10.23 -33.44 -4.31
C LEU A 126 11.36 -34.14 -3.54
N MET A 127 11.68 -33.69 -2.33
CA MET A 127 12.67 -34.34 -1.47
C MET A 127 12.22 -35.75 -1.11
N ALA A 128 10.98 -35.93 -0.65
CA ALA A 128 10.44 -37.25 -0.34
C ALA A 128 10.45 -38.20 -1.55
N ASP A 129 10.01 -37.71 -2.72
CA ASP A 129 10.01 -38.49 -3.96
C ASP A 129 11.44 -38.88 -4.40
N ALA A 130 12.42 -38.01 -4.16
CA ALA A 130 13.83 -38.26 -4.47
C ALA A 130 14.44 -39.30 -3.52
N ASP A 131 14.14 -39.23 -2.22
CA ASP A 131 14.57 -40.21 -1.23
C ASP A 131 13.98 -41.60 -1.54
N ASP A 132 12.68 -41.68 -1.80
CA ASP A 132 12.00 -42.91 -2.22
C ASP A 132 12.60 -43.50 -3.50
N TYR A 133 12.96 -42.63 -4.45
CA TYR A 133 13.62 -43.07 -5.68
C TYR A 133 15.03 -43.64 -5.41
N CYS A 134 15.82 -42.95 -4.59
CA CYS A 134 17.14 -43.42 -4.18
C CYS A 134 17.06 -44.78 -3.49
N ASP A 135 16.16 -44.95 -2.52
CA ASP A 135 15.97 -46.20 -1.79
C ASP A 135 15.61 -47.36 -2.73
N ARG A 136 14.66 -47.14 -3.65
CA ARG A 136 14.31 -48.16 -4.66
C ARG A 136 15.50 -48.54 -5.54
N LYS A 137 16.33 -47.58 -5.94
CA LYS A 137 17.53 -47.86 -6.75
C LYS A 137 18.61 -48.59 -5.95
N LEU A 138 18.82 -48.22 -4.71
CA LEU A 138 19.76 -48.90 -3.81
C LEU A 138 19.33 -50.34 -3.53
N ALA A 139 18.04 -50.58 -3.28
CA ALA A 139 17.50 -51.93 -3.10
C ALA A 139 17.67 -52.78 -4.37
N GLN A 140 17.45 -52.22 -5.56
CA GLN A 140 17.70 -52.93 -6.82
C GLN A 140 19.18 -53.28 -6.98
N PHE A 141 20.09 -52.34 -6.68
CA PHE A 141 21.53 -52.61 -6.74
C PHE A 141 21.97 -53.67 -5.72
N GLU A 142 21.37 -53.72 -4.53
CA GLU A 142 21.64 -54.77 -3.56
C GLU A 142 21.31 -56.16 -4.12
N ILE A 143 20.15 -56.30 -4.76
CA ILE A 143 19.72 -57.54 -5.42
C ILE A 143 20.71 -57.93 -6.53
N ASP A 144 21.02 -56.99 -7.42
CA ASP A 144 21.89 -57.21 -8.58
C ASP A 144 23.30 -57.63 -8.13
N LEU A 145 23.87 -56.92 -7.14
CA LEU A 145 25.17 -57.25 -6.56
C LEU A 145 25.15 -58.60 -5.83
N GLY A 146 24.06 -58.94 -5.14
CA GLY A 146 23.87 -60.26 -4.52
C GLY A 146 23.87 -61.40 -5.55
N ALA A 147 23.22 -61.20 -6.69
CA ALA A 147 23.21 -62.17 -7.79
C ALA A 147 24.62 -62.34 -8.38
N ILE A 148 25.32 -61.23 -8.65
CA ILE A 148 26.71 -61.24 -9.14
C ILE A 148 27.64 -61.95 -8.15
N ALA A 149 27.53 -61.65 -6.85
CA ALA A 149 28.35 -62.27 -5.81
C ALA A 149 28.12 -63.79 -5.75
N THR A 150 26.87 -64.24 -5.90
CA THR A 150 26.52 -65.66 -5.96
C THR A 150 27.13 -66.34 -7.19
N GLN A 151 27.06 -65.70 -8.36
CA GLN A 151 27.67 -66.20 -9.59
C GLN A 151 29.20 -66.30 -9.47
N VAL A 152 29.86 -65.30 -8.87
CA VAL A 152 31.30 -65.32 -8.62
C VAL A 152 31.68 -66.46 -7.67
N ARG A 153 30.92 -66.68 -6.60
CA ARG A 153 31.15 -67.79 -5.66
C ARG A 153 31.04 -69.15 -6.37
N ALA A 154 29.97 -69.36 -7.14
CA ALA A 154 29.79 -70.58 -7.92
C ALA A 154 30.93 -70.80 -8.93
N GLY A 155 31.36 -69.72 -9.61
CA GLY A 155 32.51 -69.76 -10.52
C GLY A 155 33.83 -70.16 -9.82
N ARG A 156 34.07 -69.64 -8.61
CA ARG A 156 35.25 -69.99 -7.79
C ARG A 156 35.20 -71.44 -7.31
N GLU A 157 34.05 -71.92 -6.87
CA GLU A 157 33.85 -73.32 -6.45
C GLU A 157 34.09 -74.28 -7.61
N ALA A 158 33.58 -73.97 -8.80
CA ALA A 158 33.81 -74.76 -10.01
C ALA A 158 35.30 -74.83 -10.40
N LEU A 159 36.03 -73.73 -10.30
CA LEU A 159 37.48 -73.69 -10.53
C LEU A 159 38.25 -74.51 -9.48
N ALA A 160 37.90 -74.40 -8.20
CA ALA A 160 38.50 -75.20 -7.14
C ALA A 160 38.26 -76.70 -7.33
N ALA A 161 37.02 -77.10 -7.68
CA ALA A 161 36.68 -78.48 -7.98
C ALA A 161 37.41 -79.02 -9.22
N ARG A 162 37.66 -78.17 -10.23
CA ARG A 162 38.50 -78.54 -11.39
C ARG A 162 39.96 -78.76 -10.96
N ALA A 163 40.52 -77.88 -10.15
CA ALA A 163 41.89 -78.01 -9.66
C ALA A 163 42.11 -79.28 -8.80
N GLN A 164 41.13 -79.66 -7.97
CA GLN A 164 41.18 -80.90 -7.18
C GLN A 164 41.14 -82.16 -8.06
N ARG A 165 40.29 -82.18 -9.11
CA ARG A 165 40.22 -83.30 -10.06
C ARG A 165 41.52 -83.50 -10.83
N ASP A 166 42.14 -82.40 -11.25
CA ASP A 166 43.44 -82.40 -11.92
C ASP A 166 44.52 -83.01 -11.00
N HIS A 167 44.58 -82.56 -9.74
CA HIS A 167 45.50 -83.13 -8.73
C HIS A 167 45.25 -84.62 -8.41
N SER A 168 44.00 -85.09 -8.41
CA SER A 168 43.71 -86.53 -8.23
C SER A 168 44.11 -87.37 -9.44
N GLN A 169 43.96 -86.86 -10.67
CA GLN A 169 44.42 -87.55 -11.89
C GLN A 169 45.96 -87.69 -11.93
N ASP A 170 46.68 -86.69 -11.44
CA ASP A 170 48.15 -86.76 -11.30
C ASP A 170 48.61 -87.76 -10.23
N GLN A 171 47.84 -87.93 -9.13
CA GLN A 171 48.16 -88.92 -8.09
C GLN A 171 47.82 -90.35 -8.52
N ASP A 172 46.70 -90.57 -9.20
CA ASP A 172 46.29 -91.90 -9.68
C ASP A 172 47.20 -92.41 -10.82
N SER A 173 47.67 -91.52 -11.71
CA SER A 173 48.64 -91.87 -12.75
C SER A 173 50.03 -92.24 -12.18
N SER A 174 50.46 -91.58 -11.10
CA SER A 174 51.70 -91.91 -10.37
C SER A 174 51.58 -93.18 -9.51
N GLY A 175 50.39 -93.46 -8.95
CA GLY A 175 50.09 -94.68 -8.18
C GLY A 175 50.00 -95.95 -9.05
N SER A 176 49.36 -95.85 -10.23
CA SER A 176 49.28 -96.96 -11.18
C SER A 176 50.64 -97.35 -11.78
N ALA A 177 51.57 -96.40 -11.91
CA ALA A 177 52.93 -96.68 -12.38
C ALA A 177 53.79 -97.43 -11.34
N ARG A 178 53.46 -97.32 -10.03
CA ARG A 178 54.20 -98.00 -8.95
C ARG A 178 53.68 -99.40 -8.61
N SER A 179 52.41 -99.74 -8.91
CA SER A 179 51.88 -101.10 -8.68
C SER A 179 52.11 -102.08 -9.83
N ALA A 180 52.55 -101.61 -11.01
CA ALA A 180 52.89 -102.45 -12.16
C ALA A 180 54.34 -102.99 -12.16
N GLY A 181 55.18 -102.58 -11.20
CA GLY A 181 56.62 -102.90 -11.16
C GLY A 181 57.08 -103.94 -10.14
N ARG A 182 56.17 -104.69 -9.49
CA ARG A 182 56.55 -105.76 -8.54
C ARG A 182 55.88 -107.08 -8.89
N ARG A 183 56.46 -107.80 -9.86
CA ARG A 183 56.31 -109.25 -10.04
C ARG A 183 57.70 -109.83 -10.33
N ASP A 184 58.30 -110.30 -9.24
CA ASP A 184 59.18 -111.46 -9.07
C ASP A 184 59.99 -111.93 -10.30
N ASP A 185 61.29 -111.60 -10.30
CA ASP A 185 62.34 -112.39 -10.97
C ASP A 185 63.23 -113.05 -9.88
N LEU A 186 63.06 -114.37 -9.73
CA LEU A 186 63.94 -115.38 -9.11
C LEU A 186 63.38 -116.75 -9.59
N PRO A 187 64.16 -117.83 -9.77
CA PRO A 187 65.62 -118.05 -9.72
C PRO A 187 66.17 -118.79 -10.97
N ILE A 188 67.50 -119.01 -11.08
CA ILE A 188 68.23 -120.31 -11.00
C ILE A 188 69.68 -120.00 -10.62
#